data_AF-A0A938JU61-F1
#
_entry.id   AF-A0A938JU61-F1
#
_cell.length_a   1.000
_cell.length_b   1.000
_cell.length_c   1.000
_cell.angle_alpha   90.00
_cell.angle_beta   90.00
_cell.angle_gamma   90.00
#
_symmetry.space_group_name_H-M   'P 1'
#
loop_
_entity.id
_entity.type
_entity.pdbx_description
1 polymer ?
#
loop_
_entity_poly.entity_id
_entity_poly.type
_entity_poly.pdbx_seq_one_letter_code
_entity_poly.pdbx_strand_id
1 'polypeptide(L)'
;MATTTLLMLAIDRGLINLDLKVSNLFSEWRESDKEDLTLEDLLRHESGLEEWRPFYITCNTTEETFTKIASLPLKYPKKSEFHYSDLNFMVLGKVVEKIYQAPISRVFQEEITRPLKLANSTFSSPLNPENVVATSMGDSIEAKMVRTKVPYKVPEDVENFKSWRTEVLSGEINDGNSFHIFNGAAGHAGLFSSLNDLSLYAQGLMNGFIKRETLNAFSKPRSTEDQGIGFKRFKKLNSEFAIGHFGFTGTGFAIDPQRETALIYLGNRLHTLGEYQPMAEIWSEEFKEFSSRD
;
A
#
# COMPACT_ATOMS: atom_id res chain seq x y z
N MET A 1 2.11 3.95 -0.88
CA MET A 1 2.98 5.11 -1.23
C MET A 1 4.24 5.20 -0.38
N ALA A 2 4.14 5.24 0.95
CA ALA A 2 5.31 5.35 1.83
C ALA A 2 6.33 4.22 1.62
N THR A 3 5.89 2.96 1.66
CA THR A 3 6.76 1.78 1.44
C THR A 3 7.51 1.87 0.11
N THR A 4 6.81 2.19 -0.99
CA THR A 4 7.43 2.41 -2.30
C THR A 4 8.49 3.52 -2.25
N THR A 5 8.20 4.63 -1.57
CA THR A 5 9.14 5.76 -1.44
C THR A 5 10.39 5.39 -0.63
N LEU A 6 10.23 4.66 0.47
CA LEU A 6 11.35 4.18 1.28
C LEU A 6 12.26 3.25 0.50
N LEU A 7 11.70 2.41 -0.37
CA LEU A 7 12.46 1.54 -1.27
C LEU A 7 13.15 2.34 -2.38
N MET A 8 12.50 3.34 -2.98
CA MET A 8 13.15 4.25 -3.93
C MET A 8 14.34 4.98 -3.29
N LEU A 9 14.19 5.50 -2.06
CA LEU A 9 15.29 6.13 -1.31
C LEU A 9 16.44 5.15 -1.05
N ALA A 10 16.14 3.91 -0.71
CA ALA A 10 17.15 2.88 -0.49
C ALA A 10 17.92 2.54 -1.79
N ILE A 11 17.22 2.51 -2.94
CA ILE A 11 17.83 2.34 -4.27
C ILE A 11 18.69 3.55 -4.63
N ASP A 12 18.21 4.77 -4.42
CA ASP A 12 18.96 6.00 -4.70
C ASP A 12 20.28 6.08 -3.93
N ARG A 13 20.30 5.50 -2.73
CA ARG A 13 21.47 5.39 -1.85
C ARG A 13 22.35 4.18 -2.14
N GLY A 14 21.96 3.32 -3.08
CA GLY A 14 22.69 2.10 -3.44
C GLY A 14 22.64 1.00 -2.39
N LEU A 15 21.67 1.02 -1.46
CA LEU A 15 21.52 -0.01 -0.42
C LEU A 15 20.96 -1.31 -0.98
N ILE A 16 20.10 -1.20 -1.99
CA ILE A 16 19.43 -2.31 -2.67
C ILE A 16 19.22 -2.00 -4.16
N ASN A 17 18.82 -3.00 -4.93
CA ASN A 17 18.34 -2.85 -6.29
C ASN A 17 17.07 -3.69 -6.50
N LEU A 18 16.40 -3.48 -7.64
CA LEU A 18 15.13 -4.12 -7.97
C LEU A 18 15.23 -5.65 -8.16
N ASP A 19 16.40 -6.15 -8.55
CA ASP A 19 16.68 -7.58 -8.75
C ASP A 19 17.00 -8.31 -7.43
N LEU A 20 17.05 -7.60 -6.30
CA LEU A 20 17.29 -8.21 -5.00
C LEU A 20 16.20 -9.24 -4.71
N LYS A 21 16.62 -10.50 -4.57
CA LYS A 21 15.73 -11.60 -4.19
C LYS A 21 15.32 -11.49 -2.73
N VAL A 22 14.03 -11.69 -2.45
CA VAL A 22 13.49 -11.67 -1.08
C VAL A 22 14.13 -12.77 -0.22
N SER A 23 14.44 -13.92 -0.82
CA SER A 23 15.13 -15.06 -0.18
C SER A 23 16.56 -14.78 0.30
N ASN A 24 17.19 -13.73 -0.21
CA ASN A 24 18.48 -13.26 0.29
C ASN A 24 18.34 -12.59 1.67
N LEU A 25 17.16 -12.02 1.97
CA LEU A 25 16.87 -11.32 3.23
C LEU A 25 16.17 -12.21 4.26
N PHE A 26 15.32 -13.13 3.80
CA PHE A 26 14.50 -14.01 4.63
C PHE A 26 14.67 -15.47 4.21
N SER A 27 15.26 -16.28 5.09
CA SER A 27 15.60 -17.68 4.80
C SER A 27 14.37 -18.56 4.58
N GLU A 28 13.21 -18.19 5.12
CA GLU A 28 11.94 -18.91 5.01
C GLU A 28 11.41 -18.99 3.57
N TRP A 29 11.96 -18.16 2.67
CA TRP A 29 11.61 -18.16 1.25
C TRP A 29 12.53 -19.06 0.42
N ARG A 30 13.65 -19.52 0.99
CA ARG A 30 14.57 -20.46 0.32
C ARG A 30 13.88 -21.81 0.22
N GLU A 31 14.20 -22.57 -0.83
CA GLU A 31 13.65 -23.91 -1.05
C GLU A 31 12.11 -23.92 -1.18
N SER A 32 11.50 -22.77 -1.47
CA SER A 32 10.08 -22.59 -1.76
C SER A 32 9.87 -22.17 -3.22
N ASP A 33 8.62 -22.19 -3.67
CA ASP A 33 8.20 -21.64 -4.97
C ASP A 33 8.42 -20.12 -5.12
N LYS A 34 8.90 -19.44 -4.07
CA LYS A 34 9.17 -18.00 -4.00
C LYS A 34 10.65 -17.63 -4.02
N GLU A 35 11.55 -18.61 -4.08
CA GLU A 35 13.00 -18.39 -3.88
C GLU A 35 13.59 -17.34 -4.83
N ASP A 36 13.08 -17.23 -6.06
CA ASP A 36 13.59 -16.34 -7.11
C ASP A 36 12.74 -15.08 -7.32
N LEU A 37 11.79 -14.79 -6.43
CA LEU A 37 11.01 -13.55 -6.45
C LEU A 37 11.89 -12.36 -6.03
N THR A 38 11.85 -11.30 -6.84
CA THR A 38 12.60 -10.06 -6.61
C THR A 38 11.74 -8.96 -6.00
N LEU A 39 12.36 -7.87 -5.55
CA LEU A 39 11.63 -6.68 -5.11
C LEU A 39 10.73 -6.11 -6.20
N GLU A 40 11.19 -6.14 -7.46
CA GLU A 40 10.37 -5.67 -8.58
C GLU A 40 9.10 -6.51 -8.77
N ASP A 41 9.18 -7.83 -8.62
CA ASP A 41 8.02 -8.72 -8.76
C ASP A 41 6.95 -8.40 -7.70
N LEU A 42 7.37 -8.14 -6.46
CA LEU A 42 6.47 -7.73 -5.38
C LEU A 42 5.90 -6.33 -5.62
N LEU A 43 6.74 -5.36 -5.96
CA LEU A 43 6.35 -3.96 -6.22
C LEU A 43 5.37 -3.84 -7.40
N ARG A 44 5.46 -4.74 -8.38
CA ARG A 44 4.55 -4.79 -9.53
C ARG A 44 3.29 -5.60 -9.29
N HIS A 45 3.14 -6.24 -8.14
CA HIS A 45 2.04 -7.18 -7.90
C HIS A 45 2.00 -8.36 -8.88
N GLU A 46 3.17 -8.86 -9.26
CA GLU A 46 3.35 -9.99 -10.19
C GLU A 46 4.10 -11.16 -9.52
N SER A 47 4.09 -11.21 -8.20
CA SER A 47 4.73 -12.26 -7.40
C SER A 47 3.98 -13.59 -7.41
N GLY A 48 2.67 -13.55 -7.67
CA GLY A 48 1.75 -14.66 -7.52
C GLY A 48 1.24 -14.90 -6.09
N LEU A 49 1.60 -14.04 -5.13
CA LEU A 49 1.02 -14.08 -3.78
C LEU A 49 -0.50 -13.78 -3.82
N GLU A 50 -1.23 -14.32 -2.85
CA GLU A 50 -2.66 -14.05 -2.67
C GLU A 50 -2.90 -12.55 -2.49
N GLU A 51 -4.04 -12.07 -2.99
CA GLU A 51 -4.41 -10.67 -2.99
C GLU A 51 -4.60 -10.15 -1.56
N TRP A 52 -5.31 -10.94 -0.73
CA TRP A 52 -5.63 -10.60 0.64
C TRP A 52 -5.95 -11.86 1.45
N ARG A 53 -5.62 -11.85 2.73
CA ARG A 53 -5.97 -12.90 3.69
C ARG A 53 -6.12 -12.30 5.11
N PRO A 54 -7.15 -12.69 5.88
CA PRO A 54 -7.39 -12.15 7.22
C PRO A 54 -6.51 -12.88 8.25
N PHE A 55 -5.20 -12.62 8.24
CA PHE A 55 -4.26 -13.32 9.12
C PHE A 55 -4.59 -13.13 10.61
N TYR A 56 -5.26 -12.04 11.00
CA TYR A 56 -5.66 -11.78 12.39
C TYR A 56 -6.62 -12.83 12.95
N ILE A 57 -7.22 -13.68 12.10
CA ILE A 57 -8.04 -14.81 12.52
C ILE A 57 -7.19 -16.03 12.91
N THR A 58 -5.97 -16.16 12.35
CA THR A 58 -5.15 -17.39 12.48
C THR A 58 -3.74 -17.15 13.01
N CYS A 59 -3.30 -15.90 13.12
CA CYS A 59 -1.99 -15.50 13.59
C CYS A 59 -2.14 -14.50 14.73
N ASN A 60 -1.25 -14.58 15.72
CA ASN A 60 -1.23 -13.70 16.89
C ASN A 60 -0.07 -12.70 16.86
N THR A 61 0.91 -12.89 15.97
CA THR A 61 2.11 -12.06 15.90
C THR A 61 2.49 -11.73 14.46
N THR A 62 3.22 -10.63 14.29
CA THR A 62 3.75 -10.21 12.99
C THR A 62 4.69 -11.27 12.41
N GLU A 63 5.54 -11.89 13.25
CA GLU A 63 6.45 -12.95 12.86
C GLU A 63 5.70 -14.17 12.33
N GLU A 64 4.67 -14.62 13.05
CA GLU A 64 3.82 -15.74 12.65
C GLU A 64 3.13 -15.47 11.30
N THR A 65 2.63 -14.25 11.09
CA THR A 65 2.05 -13.84 9.80
C THR A 65 3.07 -13.96 8.67
N PHE A 66 4.31 -13.53 8.86
CA PHE A 66 5.34 -13.65 7.83
C PHE A 66 5.78 -15.08 7.57
N THR A 67 5.88 -15.92 8.61
CA THR A 67 6.11 -17.36 8.44
C THR A 67 4.94 -17.99 7.67
N LYS A 68 3.71 -17.59 7.97
CA LYS A 68 2.52 -18.06 7.26
C LYS A 68 2.57 -17.66 5.78
N ILE A 69 2.84 -16.40 5.45
CA ILE A 69 2.99 -15.93 4.07
C ILE A 69 4.04 -16.73 3.30
N ALA A 70 5.20 -17.01 3.91
CA ALA A 70 6.25 -17.80 3.28
C ALA A 70 5.78 -19.24 2.97
N SER A 71 4.98 -19.83 3.86
CA SER A 71 4.47 -21.21 3.74
C SER A 71 3.32 -21.39 2.74
N LEU A 72 2.57 -20.34 2.40
CA LEU A 72 1.45 -20.43 1.47
C LEU A 72 1.96 -20.66 0.04
N PRO A 73 1.41 -21.59 -0.74
CA PRO A 73 1.79 -21.72 -2.15
C PRO A 73 1.43 -20.45 -2.92
N LEU A 74 2.16 -20.15 -3.99
CA LEU A 74 1.74 -19.11 -4.94
C LEU A 74 0.38 -19.46 -5.53
N LYS A 75 -0.52 -18.48 -5.55
CA LYS A 75 -1.86 -18.61 -6.13
C LYS A 75 -1.83 -18.50 -7.65
N TYR A 76 -0.88 -17.70 -8.17
CA TYR A 76 -0.69 -17.46 -9.60
C TYR A 76 0.75 -17.80 -10.01
N PRO A 77 1.01 -18.05 -11.31
CA PRO A 77 2.37 -18.17 -11.80
C PRO A 77 3.18 -16.91 -11.46
N LYS A 78 4.42 -17.09 -11.01
CA LYS A 78 5.34 -15.98 -10.77
C LYS A 78 5.64 -15.23 -12.07
N LYS A 79 5.77 -13.90 -11.98
CA LYS A 79 6.24 -13.02 -13.06
C LYS A 79 5.35 -13.08 -14.32
N SER A 80 4.06 -13.38 -14.16
CA SER A 80 3.13 -13.51 -15.29
C SER A 80 2.14 -12.35 -15.37
N GLU A 81 1.26 -12.24 -14.38
CA GLU A 81 0.07 -11.41 -14.42
C GLU A 81 -0.01 -10.52 -13.18
N PHE A 82 -0.59 -9.33 -13.39
CA PHE A 82 -0.86 -8.37 -12.33
C PHE A 82 -2.04 -8.82 -11.46
N HIS A 83 -1.79 -9.02 -10.17
CA HIS A 83 -2.81 -9.27 -9.14
C HIS A 83 -2.53 -8.42 -7.91
N TYR A 84 -3.28 -7.32 -7.73
CA TYR A 84 -3.13 -6.44 -6.57
C TYR A 84 -3.14 -7.26 -5.26
N SER A 85 -2.09 -7.12 -4.47
CA SER A 85 -1.81 -8.00 -3.32
C SER A 85 -1.23 -7.21 -2.16
N ASP A 86 -1.97 -7.23 -1.05
CA ASP A 86 -1.55 -6.66 0.22
C ASP A 86 -0.36 -7.44 0.80
N LEU A 87 -0.32 -8.76 0.59
CA LEU A 87 0.78 -9.61 1.05
C LEU A 87 2.13 -9.18 0.47
N ASN A 88 2.16 -8.72 -0.78
CA ASN A 88 3.38 -8.13 -1.37
C ASN A 88 3.85 -6.94 -0.55
N PHE A 89 2.95 -6.01 -0.21
CA PHE A 89 3.31 -4.80 0.50
C PHE A 89 3.57 -5.04 2.00
N MET A 90 2.96 -6.05 2.62
CA MET A 90 3.36 -6.53 3.95
C MET A 90 4.82 -6.97 3.94
N VAL A 91 5.21 -7.82 2.97
CA VAL A 91 6.59 -8.32 2.83
C VAL A 91 7.55 -7.17 2.50
N LEU A 92 7.17 -6.26 1.60
CA LEU A 92 7.99 -5.08 1.28
C LEU A 92 8.17 -4.15 2.50
N GLY A 93 7.17 -4.07 3.38
CA GLY A 93 7.32 -3.40 4.67
C GLY A 93 8.43 -4.04 5.52
N LYS A 94 8.42 -5.37 5.65
CA LYS A 94 9.48 -6.11 6.35
C LYS A 94 10.85 -5.93 5.69
N VAL A 95 10.91 -5.85 4.36
CA VAL A 95 12.14 -5.55 3.61
C VAL A 95 12.69 -4.19 4.01
N VAL A 96 11.84 -3.15 4.08
CA VAL A 96 12.25 -1.82 4.55
C VAL A 96 12.85 -1.91 5.94
N GLU A 97 12.18 -2.59 6.87
CA GLU A 97 12.68 -2.76 8.25
C GLU A 97 14.02 -3.49 8.29
N LYS A 98 14.20 -4.51 7.44
CA LYS A 98 15.45 -5.28 7.34
C LYS A 98 16.61 -4.43 6.82
N ILE A 99 16.38 -3.58 5.82
CA ILE A 99 17.41 -2.73 5.20
C ILE A 99 17.83 -1.62 6.16
N TYR A 100 16.86 -0.95 6.78
CA TYR A 100 17.11 0.20 7.66
C TYR A 100 17.36 -0.20 9.12
N GLN A 101 17.18 -1.48 9.47
CA GLN A 101 17.33 -2.02 10.83
C GLN A 101 16.50 -1.26 11.88
N ALA A 102 15.29 -0.85 11.50
CA ALA A 102 14.37 -0.11 12.35
C ALA A 102 12.92 -0.38 11.94
N PRO A 103 11.94 -0.25 12.86
CA PRO A 103 10.53 -0.40 12.53
C PRO A 103 10.09 0.58 11.43
N ILE A 104 9.18 0.17 10.54
CA ILE A 104 8.79 0.97 9.36
C ILE A 104 8.25 2.35 9.75
N SER A 105 7.59 2.46 10.90
CA SER A 105 7.09 3.73 11.44
C SER A 105 8.22 4.72 11.73
N ARG A 106 9.33 4.23 12.31
CA ARG A 106 10.52 5.03 12.58
C ARG A 106 11.24 5.39 11.29
N VAL A 107 11.39 4.44 10.37
CA VAL A 107 12.03 4.69 9.07
C VAL A 107 11.23 5.74 8.29
N PHE A 108 9.90 5.63 8.23
CA PHE A 108 9.04 6.64 7.62
C PHE A 108 9.21 8.03 8.26
N GLN A 109 9.34 8.06 9.59
CA GLN A 109 9.55 9.32 10.29
C GLN A 109 10.88 9.97 9.89
N GLU A 110 11.97 9.21 9.99
CA GLU A 110 13.35 9.66 9.74
C GLU A 110 13.59 9.99 8.27
N GLU A 111 13.06 9.19 7.37
CA GLU A 111 13.39 9.24 5.96
C GLU A 111 12.40 10.02 5.11
N ILE A 112 11.17 10.25 5.57
CA ILE A 112 10.14 10.95 4.78
C ILE A 112 9.59 12.15 5.55
N THR A 113 8.99 11.94 6.72
CA THR A 113 8.25 13.02 7.39
C THR A 113 9.16 14.16 7.85
N ARG A 114 10.31 13.86 8.47
CA ARG A 114 11.25 14.90 8.94
C ARG A 114 11.87 15.67 7.77
N PRO A 115 12.43 15.03 6.73
CA PRO A 115 13.00 15.76 5.59
C PRO A 115 11.99 16.62 4.84
N LEU A 116 10.76 16.12 4.66
CA LEU A 116 9.70 16.84 3.94
C LEU A 116 8.81 17.71 4.85
N LYS A 117 9.09 17.75 6.16
CA LYS A 117 8.35 18.50 7.17
C LYS A 117 6.85 18.17 7.21
N LEU A 118 6.53 16.88 7.08
CA LEU A 118 5.15 16.37 7.15
C LEU A 118 4.71 16.29 8.62
N ALA A 119 3.99 17.31 9.10
CA ALA A 119 3.70 17.50 10.51
C ALA A 119 2.54 16.66 11.05
N ASN A 120 1.69 16.11 10.16
CA ASN A 120 0.46 15.39 10.48
C ASN A 120 0.45 13.97 9.90
N SER A 121 1.60 13.48 9.40
CA SER A 121 1.73 12.18 8.77
C SER A 121 2.41 11.17 9.69
N THR A 122 1.73 10.08 10.00
CA THR A 122 2.24 9.06 10.94
C THR A 122 1.58 7.71 10.70
N PHE A 123 2.26 6.65 11.14
CA PHE A 123 1.67 5.32 11.26
C PHE A 123 0.86 5.19 12.56
N SER A 124 0.05 4.12 12.64
CA SER A 124 -0.67 3.63 13.82
C SER A 124 -1.84 4.47 14.31
N SER A 125 -1.64 5.77 14.53
CA SER A 125 -2.67 6.66 15.10
C SER A 125 -2.47 8.10 14.62
N PRO A 126 -3.53 8.89 14.36
CA PRO A 126 -3.37 10.29 13.99
C PRO A 126 -2.75 11.10 15.15
N LEU A 127 -1.96 12.12 14.81
CA LEU A 127 -1.37 13.01 15.82
C LEU A 127 -2.41 13.91 16.51
N ASN A 128 -3.53 14.19 15.83
CA ASN A 128 -4.67 14.88 16.41
C ASN A 128 -5.94 14.02 16.25
N PRO A 129 -6.38 13.30 17.28
CA PRO A 129 -7.56 12.42 17.22
C PRO A 129 -8.88 13.20 17.07
N GLU A 130 -8.92 14.49 17.41
CA GLU A 130 -10.10 15.35 17.24
C GLU A 130 -10.24 15.86 15.79
N ASN A 131 -9.18 15.75 14.99
CA ASN A 131 -9.15 16.20 13.59
C ASN A 131 -8.88 15.04 12.64
N VAL A 132 -9.77 14.05 12.69
CA VAL A 132 -9.73 12.87 11.83
C VAL A 132 -11.12 12.57 11.29
N VAL A 133 -11.17 12.12 10.04
CA VAL A 133 -12.44 11.72 9.40
C VAL A 133 -12.76 10.28 9.78
N ALA A 134 -13.95 10.07 10.35
CA ALA A 134 -14.48 8.73 10.57
C ALA A 134 -14.64 7.98 9.23
N THR A 135 -14.33 6.68 9.21
CA THR A 135 -14.22 5.88 7.96
C THR A 135 -15.41 4.94 7.74
N SER A 136 -15.38 3.74 8.30
CA SER A 136 -16.42 2.71 8.15
C SER A 136 -17.00 2.27 9.49
N MET A 137 -18.10 1.53 9.44
CA MET A 137 -18.65 0.82 10.60
C MET A 137 -17.77 -0.40 10.92
N GLY A 138 -16.80 -0.22 11.82
CA GLY A 138 -15.91 -1.27 12.30
C GLY A 138 -15.26 -2.11 11.20
N ASP A 139 -15.10 -3.39 11.50
CA ASP A 139 -14.56 -4.41 10.59
C ASP A 139 -15.65 -5.09 9.75
N SER A 140 -16.84 -4.49 9.63
CA SER A 140 -18.02 -5.12 9.02
C SER A 140 -17.78 -5.56 7.57
N ILE A 141 -16.95 -4.84 6.82
CA ILE A 141 -16.61 -5.16 5.43
C ILE A 141 -15.73 -6.41 5.36
N GLU A 142 -14.63 -6.46 6.11
CA GLU A 142 -13.78 -7.65 6.14
C GLU A 142 -14.52 -8.86 6.72
N ALA A 143 -15.31 -8.68 7.78
CA ALA A 143 -16.17 -9.74 8.33
C ALA A 143 -17.15 -10.27 7.27
N LYS A 144 -17.72 -9.39 6.43
CA LYS A 144 -18.54 -9.80 5.27
C LYS A 144 -17.70 -10.58 4.25
N MET A 145 -16.50 -10.09 3.90
CA MET A 145 -15.60 -10.77 2.95
C MET A 145 -15.24 -12.19 3.42
N VAL A 146 -14.93 -12.37 4.70
CA VAL A 146 -14.63 -13.68 5.29
C VAL A 146 -15.85 -14.60 5.29
N ARG A 147 -17.03 -14.07 5.64
CA ARG A 147 -18.29 -14.83 5.68
C ARG A 147 -18.73 -15.29 4.29
N THR A 148 -18.67 -14.41 3.29
CA THR A 148 -19.17 -14.68 1.94
C THR A 148 -18.13 -15.31 1.03
N LYS A 149 -16.84 -15.24 1.38
CA LYS A 149 -15.71 -15.65 0.52
C LYS A 149 -15.62 -14.83 -0.77
N VAL A 150 -16.11 -13.58 -0.72
CA VAL A 150 -16.16 -12.65 -1.85
C VAL A 150 -15.55 -11.32 -1.41
N PRO A 151 -14.61 -10.74 -2.19
CA PRO A 151 -14.12 -11.22 -3.49
C PRO A 151 -13.08 -12.34 -3.38
N TYR A 152 -12.55 -12.59 -2.18
CA TYR A 152 -11.44 -13.54 -1.98
C TYR A 152 -11.91 -14.83 -1.33
N LYS A 153 -11.54 -15.96 -1.96
CA LYS A 153 -11.77 -17.29 -1.40
C LYS A 153 -10.73 -17.57 -0.33
N VAL A 154 -11.10 -17.34 0.93
CA VAL A 154 -10.23 -17.53 2.09
C VAL A 154 -10.72 -18.70 2.96
N PRO A 155 -9.84 -19.58 3.47
CA PRO A 155 -10.26 -20.71 4.29
C PRO A 155 -10.70 -20.33 5.72
N GLU A 156 -10.36 -19.13 6.18
CA GLU A 156 -10.66 -18.65 7.54
C GLU A 156 -12.16 -18.48 7.78
N ASP A 157 -12.68 -18.91 8.93
CA ASP A 157 -14.10 -18.71 9.28
C ASP A 157 -14.28 -17.41 10.08
N VAL A 158 -15.33 -16.64 9.76
CA VAL A 158 -15.68 -15.40 10.47
C VAL A 158 -15.97 -15.65 11.95
N GLU A 159 -16.49 -16.84 12.28
CA GLU A 159 -16.79 -17.23 13.66
C GLU A 159 -15.55 -17.49 14.51
N ASN A 160 -14.39 -17.72 13.90
CA ASN A 160 -13.15 -18.01 14.62
C ASN A 160 -12.46 -16.77 15.16
N PHE A 161 -12.94 -15.57 14.82
CA PHE A 161 -12.43 -14.31 15.35
C PHE A 161 -13.52 -13.60 16.14
N LYS A 162 -13.22 -13.25 17.40
CA LYS A 162 -14.19 -12.65 18.32
C LYS A 162 -13.95 -11.15 18.58
N SER A 163 -12.81 -10.62 18.12
CA SER A 163 -12.39 -9.24 18.36
C SER A 163 -12.76 -8.28 17.21
N TRP A 164 -13.82 -8.60 16.45
CA TRP A 164 -14.33 -7.72 15.41
C TRP A 164 -14.75 -6.37 16.00
N ARG A 165 -14.25 -5.27 15.44
CA ARG A 165 -14.71 -3.93 15.80
C ARG A 165 -16.11 -3.69 15.23
N THR A 166 -17.03 -3.16 16.04
CA THR A 166 -18.42 -2.90 15.65
C THR A 166 -18.78 -1.43 15.60
N GLU A 167 -17.96 -0.57 16.19
CA GLU A 167 -18.19 0.88 16.24
C GLU A 167 -17.61 1.59 15.02
N VAL A 168 -18.06 2.82 14.78
CA VAL A 168 -17.53 3.67 13.71
C VAL A 168 -16.04 3.94 13.97
N LEU A 169 -15.20 3.58 13.00
CA LEU A 169 -13.76 3.78 13.09
C LEU A 169 -13.42 5.26 12.88
N SER A 170 -12.88 5.92 13.91
CA SER A 170 -12.44 7.31 13.87
C SER A 170 -11.07 7.42 14.54
N GLY A 171 -10.04 7.81 13.78
CA GLY A 171 -8.66 7.78 14.25
C GLY A 171 -8.09 6.37 14.41
N GLU A 172 -8.75 5.37 13.84
CA GLU A 172 -8.35 3.97 13.84
C GLU A 172 -8.10 3.47 12.42
N ILE A 173 -7.21 2.48 12.30
CA ILE A 173 -6.82 1.93 11.01
C ILE A 173 -7.93 1.01 10.49
N ASN A 174 -8.26 1.18 9.21
CA ASN A 174 -9.35 0.44 8.59
C ASN A 174 -8.98 -1.03 8.30
N ASP A 175 -7.77 -1.27 7.78
CA ASP A 175 -7.27 -2.60 7.44
C ASP A 175 -7.11 -3.48 8.68
N GLY A 176 -7.77 -4.65 8.67
CA GLY A 176 -7.82 -5.55 9.81
C GLY A 176 -6.47 -6.16 10.17
N ASN A 177 -5.66 -6.54 9.17
CA ASN A 177 -4.31 -7.06 9.44
C ASN A 177 -3.46 -6.01 10.13
N SER A 178 -3.39 -4.80 9.55
CA SER A 178 -2.59 -3.69 10.06
C SER A 178 -3.00 -3.33 11.49
N PHE A 179 -4.30 -3.21 11.76
CA PHE A 179 -4.81 -2.90 13.09
C PHE A 179 -4.57 -4.02 14.10
N HIS A 180 -5.00 -5.25 13.80
CA HIS A 180 -5.05 -6.35 14.78
C HIS A 180 -3.70 -7.06 15.00
N ILE A 181 -2.77 -7.04 14.03
CA ILE A 181 -1.49 -7.78 14.11
C ILE A 181 -0.26 -6.88 14.09
N PHE A 182 -0.25 -5.86 13.23
CA PHE A 182 0.94 -5.05 12.98
C PHE A 182 1.02 -3.80 13.86
N ASN A 183 0.19 -3.71 14.93
CA ASN A 183 0.10 -2.53 15.80
C ASN A 183 -0.06 -1.21 15.01
N GLY A 184 -0.74 -1.30 13.87
CA GLY A 184 -1.02 -0.19 12.99
C GLY A 184 0.12 0.31 12.09
N ALA A 185 1.27 -0.37 12.06
CA ALA A 185 2.40 0.00 11.22
C ALA A 185 2.75 -1.14 10.26
N ALA A 186 2.07 -1.21 9.11
CA ALA A 186 2.30 -2.23 8.09
C ALA A 186 2.68 -1.62 6.74
N GLY A 187 3.40 -2.37 5.91
CA GLY A 187 3.85 -1.88 4.61
C GLY A 187 2.71 -1.63 3.60
N HIS A 188 1.54 -2.24 3.78
CA HIS A 188 0.36 -2.06 2.93
C HIS A 188 -0.63 -1.02 3.46
N ALA A 189 -0.71 -0.82 4.78
CA ALA A 189 -1.71 0.04 5.42
C ALA A 189 -1.26 0.59 6.79
N GLY A 190 -1.96 1.63 7.27
CA GLY A 190 -1.80 2.15 8.63
C GLY A 190 -1.34 3.60 8.74
N LEU A 191 -1.32 4.34 7.63
CA LEU A 191 -0.94 5.75 7.61
C LEU A 191 -2.13 6.68 7.80
N PHE A 192 -1.94 7.69 8.63
CA PHE A 192 -2.75 8.90 8.70
C PHE A 192 -1.95 10.06 8.10
N SER A 193 -2.64 10.99 7.44
CA SER A 193 -2.04 12.18 6.86
C SER A 193 -3.08 13.30 6.71
N SER A 194 -2.66 14.46 6.21
CA SER A 194 -3.51 15.60 5.92
C SER A 194 -3.31 16.08 4.49
N LEU A 195 -4.24 16.87 3.95
CA LEU A 195 -4.10 17.48 2.63
C LEU A 195 -2.79 18.28 2.53
N ASN A 196 -2.48 19.07 3.55
CA ASN A 196 -1.26 19.90 3.59
C ASN A 196 0.02 19.05 3.51
N ASP A 197 0.09 17.98 4.28
CA ASP A 197 1.24 17.08 4.24
C ASP A 197 1.34 16.35 2.90
N LEU A 198 0.23 15.90 2.32
CA LEU A 198 0.24 15.27 1.00
C LEU A 198 0.68 16.27 -0.09
N SER A 199 0.34 17.56 0.03
CA SER A 199 0.85 18.61 -0.86
C SER A 199 2.36 18.79 -0.72
N LEU A 200 2.89 18.83 0.50
CA LEU A 200 4.34 18.89 0.75
C LEU A 200 5.06 17.64 0.24
N TYR A 201 4.46 16.47 0.42
CA TYR A 201 4.97 15.21 -0.09
C TYR A 201 5.03 15.20 -1.61
N ALA A 202 3.97 15.63 -2.30
CA ALA A 202 3.96 15.79 -3.74
C ALA A 202 5.03 16.76 -4.23
N GLN A 203 5.14 17.93 -3.61
CA GLN A 203 6.18 18.92 -3.92
C GLN A 203 7.59 18.33 -3.72
N GLY A 204 7.81 17.58 -2.64
CA GLY A 204 9.06 16.87 -2.41
C GLY A 204 9.43 15.94 -3.55
N LEU A 205 8.49 15.07 -3.97
CA LEU A 205 8.71 14.14 -5.08
C LEU A 205 9.05 14.87 -6.40
N MET A 206 8.37 16.00 -6.68
CA MET A 206 8.62 16.80 -7.88
C MET A 206 9.97 17.55 -7.82
N ASN A 207 10.37 18.00 -6.64
CA ASN A 207 11.60 18.75 -6.37
C ASN A 207 12.84 17.86 -6.15
N GLY A 208 12.80 16.61 -6.59
CA GLY A 208 13.96 15.73 -6.59
C GLY A 208 14.27 15.07 -5.23
N PHE A 209 13.27 14.94 -4.35
CA PHE A 209 13.42 14.14 -3.13
C PHE A 209 13.78 12.67 -3.43
N ILE A 210 13.30 12.17 -4.57
CA ILE A 210 13.74 10.94 -5.23
C ILE A 210 14.50 11.35 -6.50
N LYS A 211 15.59 10.67 -6.84
CA LYS A 211 16.32 10.90 -8.09
C LYS A 211 15.38 10.75 -9.28
N ARG A 212 15.51 11.64 -10.26
CA ARG A 212 14.63 11.66 -11.43
C ARG A 212 14.69 10.35 -12.22
N GLU A 213 15.87 9.73 -12.29
CA GLU A 213 16.09 8.44 -12.95
C GLU A 213 15.30 7.31 -12.27
N THR A 214 15.31 7.27 -10.93
CA THR A 214 14.57 6.27 -10.15
C THR A 214 13.07 6.49 -10.27
N LEU A 215 12.59 7.73 -10.16
CA LEU A 215 11.17 8.04 -10.33
C LEU A 215 10.67 7.65 -11.73
N ASN A 216 11.46 7.94 -12.77
CA ASN A 216 11.15 7.56 -14.16
C ASN A 216 11.21 6.03 -14.38
N ALA A 217 12.09 5.32 -13.69
CA ALA A 217 12.10 3.86 -13.73
C ALA A 217 10.83 3.28 -13.07
N PHE A 218 10.44 3.83 -11.92
CA PHE A 218 9.27 3.38 -11.16
C PHE A 218 7.94 3.68 -11.87
N SER A 219 7.92 4.61 -12.83
CA SER A 219 6.73 4.90 -13.65
C SER A 219 6.54 3.96 -14.85
N LYS A 220 7.43 3.00 -15.09
CA LYS A 220 7.37 2.12 -16.27
C LYS A 220 6.50 0.87 -16.05
N PRO A 221 5.67 0.48 -17.03
CA PRO A 221 4.86 -0.74 -16.96
C PRO A 221 5.68 -2.02 -17.15
N ARG A 222 5.03 -3.16 -16.93
CA ARG A 222 5.55 -4.49 -17.30
C ARG A 222 4.46 -5.36 -17.96
N SER A 223 3.67 -6.10 -17.17
CA SER A 223 2.60 -6.97 -17.71
C SER A 223 1.32 -6.20 -18.09
N THR A 224 1.08 -5.05 -17.44
CA THR A 224 -0.07 -4.18 -17.68
C THR A 224 0.35 -2.72 -17.75
N GLU A 225 -0.38 -1.92 -18.53
CA GLU A 225 -0.16 -0.47 -18.64
C GLU A 225 -0.57 0.29 -17.36
N ASP A 226 -1.43 -0.30 -16.54
CA ASP A 226 -2.01 0.36 -15.36
C ASP A 226 -1.14 0.30 -14.11
N GLN A 227 0.00 -0.38 -14.15
CA GLN A 227 0.86 -0.62 -12.99
C GLN A 227 2.32 -0.30 -13.30
N GLY A 228 2.93 0.54 -12.47
CA GLY A 228 4.37 0.79 -12.43
C GLY A 228 5.06 -0.06 -11.37
N ILE A 229 6.26 0.31 -10.98
CA ILE A 229 6.96 -0.31 -9.87
C ILE A 229 6.44 0.33 -8.58
N GLY A 230 5.52 -0.35 -7.88
CA GLY A 230 4.96 0.10 -6.60
C GLY A 230 3.98 1.26 -6.66
N PHE A 231 3.54 1.67 -7.86
CA PHE A 231 2.52 2.70 -8.09
C PHE A 231 1.51 2.25 -9.15
N LYS A 232 0.26 2.65 -8.97
CA LYS A 232 -0.71 2.64 -10.07
C LYS A 232 -0.32 3.71 -11.09
N ARG A 233 -0.45 3.38 -12.37
CA ARG A 233 -0.34 4.31 -13.49
C ARG A 233 -1.73 4.75 -13.92
N PHE A 234 -1.89 6.04 -14.13
CA PHE A 234 -3.13 6.64 -14.60
C PHE A 234 -2.90 7.25 -15.97
N LYS A 235 -3.52 6.64 -16.99
CA LYS A 235 -3.40 7.08 -18.37
C LYS A 235 -4.15 8.41 -18.57
N LYS A 236 -3.43 9.43 -19.03
CA LYS A 236 -3.98 10.75 -19.37
C LYS A 236 -4.47 10.76 -20.83
N LEU A 237 -5.26 11.78 -21.19
CA LEU A 237 -5.83 11.94 -22.53
C LEU A 237 -4.76 12.04 -23.63
N ASN A 238 -3.60 12.64 -23.32
CA ASN A 238 -2.47 12.78 -24.25
C ASN A 238 -1.52 11.58 -24.28
N SER A 239 -1.92 10.40 -23.78
CA SER A 239 -1.11 9.17 -23.70
C SER A 239 0.12 9.23 -22.78
N GLU A 240 0.31 10.29 -22.02
CA GLU A 240 1.23 10.31 -20.88
C GLU A 240 0.58 9.67 -19.65
N PHE A 241 1.35 9.52 -18.56
CA PHE A 241 0.88 8.87 -17.33
C PHE A 241 1.17 9.72 -16.10
N ALA A 242 0.21 9.75 -15.18
CA ALA A 242 0.47 10.09 -13.78
C ALA A 242 0.71 8.81 -12.98
N ILE A 243 1.43 8.91 -11.87
CA ILE A 243 1.68 7.78 -10.96
C ILE A 243 1.12 8.08 -9.58
N GLY A 244 0.59 7.07 -8.91
CA GLY A 244 -0.01 7.25 -7.60
C GLY A 244 -0.67 6.01 -7.05
N HIS A 245 -1.71 6.19 -6.24
CA HIS A 245 -2.43 5.09 -5.60
C HIS A 245 -3.80 5.53 -5.06
N PHE A 246 -4.74 4.58 -4.97
CA PHE A 246 -6.02 4.76 -4.27
C PHE A 246 -5.96 4.24 -2.84
N GLY A 247 -6.74 4.80 -1.93
CA GLY A 247 -6.97 4.26 -0.60
C GLY A 247 -8.35 3.62 -0.51
N PHE A 248 -8.43 2.48 0.16
CA PHE A 248 -9.67 1.71 0.28
C PHE A 248 -10.85 2.54 0.82
N THR A 249 -10.57 3.46 1.75
CA THR A 249 -11.58 4.31 2.40
C THR A 249 -12.19 5.37 1.49
N GLY A 250 -11.58 5.70 0.36
CA GLY A 250 -12.04 6.81 -0.49
C GLY A 250 -10.96 7.80 -0.90
N THR A 251 -9.77 7.72 -0.31
CA THR A 251 -8.69 8.67 -0.61
C THR A 251 -7.98 8.31 -1.90
N GLY A 252 -7.21 9.24 -2.46
CA GLY A 252 -6.15 8.88 -3.38
C GLY A 252 -5.20 10.03 -3.67
N PHE A 253 -4.16 9.69 -4.39
CA PHE A 253 -3.06 10.58 -4.68
C PHE A 253 -2.46 10.21 -6.04
N ALA A 254 -2.11 11.22 -6.83
CA ALA A 254 -1.31 11.05 -8.04
C ALA A 254 -0.39 12.25 -8.26
N ILE A 255 0.77 12.01 -8.87
CA ILE A 255 1.66 13.04 -9.39
C ILE A 255 1.89 12.84 -10.88
N ASP A 256 2.07 13.93 -11.60
CA ASP A 256 2.55 13.99 -12.96
C ASP A 256 3.93 14.67 -12.97
N PRO A 257 5.03 13.90 -12.90
CA PRO A 257 6.38 14.46 -12.79
C PRO A 257 6.81 15.28 -14.01
N GLN A 258 6.10 15.15 -15.15
CA GLN A 258 6.39 15.91 -16.37
C GLN A 258 5.78 17.31 -16.33
N ARG A 259 4.57 17.44 -15.78
CA ARG A 259 3.86 18.72 -15.64
C ARG A 259 4.09 19.42 -14.31
N GLU A 260 4.78 18.78 -13.36
CA GLU A 260 4.94 19.27 -11.99
C GLU A 260 3.58 19.53 -11.30
N THR A 261 2.61 18.65 -11.58
CA THR A 261 1.27 18.72 -10.99
C THR A 261 0.97 17.50 -10.13
N ALA A 262 0.05 17.68 -9.18
CA ALA A 262 -0.43 16.62 -8.31
C ALA A 262 -1.96 16.69 -8.17
N LEU A 263 -2.58 15.52 -8.06
CA LEU A 263 -3.99 15.34 -7.72
C LEU A 263 -4.08 14.66 -6.36
N ILE A 264 -4.77 15.31 -5.41
CA ILE A 264 -4.98 14.77 -4.07
C ILE A 264 -6.47 14.84 -3.78
N TYR A 265 -7.07 13.69 -3.49
CA TYR A 265 -8.48 13.59 -3.12
C TYR A 265 -8.60 12.88 -1.77
N LEU A 266 -9.22 13.56 -0.80
CA LEU A 266 -9.47 13.04 0.53
C LEU A 266 -10.97 12.98 0.78
N GLY A 267 -11.60 11.95 0.22
CA GLY A 267 -12.99 11.60 0.48
C GLY A 267 -13.14 10.39 1.39
N ASN A 268 -14.39 10.04 1.69
CA ASN A 268 -14.74 8.79 2.34
C ASN A 268 -15.94 8.16 1.61
N ARG A 269 -15.73 6.99 1.03
CA ARG A 269 -16.76 6.23 0.32
C ARG A 269 -17.46 5.17 1.18
N LEU A 270 -16.93 4.89 2.38
CA LEU A 270 -17.39 3.81 3.26
C LEU A 270 -18.43 4.28 4.28
N HIS A 271 -18.59 5.58 4.47
CA HIS A 271 -19.66 6.15 5.29
C HIS A 271 -20.95 6.28 4.48
N THR A 272 -21.54 5.15 4.10
CA THR A 272 -22.79 5.07 3.35
C THR A 272 -23.70 4.00 3.95
N LEU A 273 -25.02 4.18 3.79
CA LEU A 273 -26.03 3.19 4.20
C LEU A 273 -26.17 2.04 3.18
N GLY A 274 -25.63 2.18 1.97
CA GLY A 274 -25.75 1.23 0.86
C GLY A 274 -24.43 0.61 0.41
N GLU A 275 -24.39 0.08 -0.81
CA GLU A 275 -23.13 -0.36 -1.42
C GLU A 275 -22.26 0.86 -1.75
N TYR A 276 -20.97 0.79 -1.40
CA TYR A 276 -20.02 1.85 -1.74
C TYR A 276 -19.59 1.73 -3.21
N GLN A 277 -19.40 2.86 -3.88
CA GLN A 277 -18.94 2.89 -5.26
C GLN A 277 -17.46 2.48 -5.37
N PRO A 278 -17.06 1.72 -6.41
CA PRO A 278 -15.65 1.42 -6.68
C PRO A 278 -14.78 2.68 -6.81
N MET A 279 -13.57 2.66 -6.23
CA MET A 279 -12.65 3.81 -6.31
C MET A 279 -12.31 4.21 -7.74
N ALA A 280 -12.16 3.22 -8.63
CA ALA A 280 -11.87 3.47 -10.04
C ALA A 280 -12.99 4.23 -10.75
N GLU A 281 -14.25 4.06 -10.32
CA GLU A 281 -15.39 4.79 -10.90
C GLU A 281 -15.41 6.23 -10.41
N ILE A 282 -15.30 6.43 -9.09
CA ILE A 282 -15.20 7.76 -8.46
C ILE A 282 -14.10 8.54 -9.17
N TRP A 283 -12.86 8.06 -9.07
CA TRP A 283 -11.68 8.73 -9.62
C TRP A 283 -11.67 8.87 -11.15
N SER A 284 -12.47 8.12 -11.90
CA SER A 284 -12.48 8.25 -13.36
C SER A 284 -12.94 9.64 -13.80
N GLU A 285 -13.79 10.30 -13.02
CA GLU A 285 -14.28 11.64 -13.33
C GLU A 285 -13.27 12.72 -12.96
N GLU A 286 -12.75 12.72 -11.73
CA GLU A 286 -11.74 13.70 -11.31
C GLU A 286 -10.45 13.55 -12.12
N PHE A 287 -10.08 12.32 -12.48
CA PHE A 287 -8.90 12.09 -13.30
C PHE A 287 -9.09 12.55 -14.75
N LYS A 288 -10.30 12.46 -15.32
CA LYS A 288 -10.59 13.06 -16.64
C LYS A 288 -10.38 14.57 -16.59
N GLU A 289 -10.85 15.24 -15.54
CA GLU A 289 -10.64 16.67 -15.38
C GLU A 289 -9.14 16.98 -15.20
N PHE A 290 -8.46 16.28 -14.29
CA PHE A 290 -7.02 16.44 -14.06
C PHE A 290 -6.18 16.22 -15.33
N SER A 291 -6.55 15.23 -16.15
CA SER A 291 -5.84 14.93 -17.41
C SER A 291 -6.23 15.82 -18.58
N SER A 292 -7.23 16.69 -18.42
CA SER A 292 -7.69 17.65 -19.45
C SER A 292 -7.09 19.05 -19.30
N ARG A 293 -6.49 19.35 -18.14
CA ARG A 293 -5.84 20.63 -17.88
C ARG A 293 -4.41 20.59 -18.43
N ASP A 294 -4.13 21.47 -19.40
CA ASP A 294 -2.82 21.59 -20.07
C ASP A 294 -1.69 21.98 -19.11
#